data_AF-A0A656K1J2-F1
#
_entry.id   AF-A0A656K1J2-F1
#
_cell.length_a   1.000
_cell.length_b   1.000
_cell.length_c   1.000
_cell.angle_alpha   90.00
_cell.angle_beta   90.00
_cell.angle_gamma   90.00
#
_symmetry.space_group_name_H-M   'P 1'
#
loop_
_entity.id
_entity.type
_entity.pdbx_description
1 polymer ?
#
loop_
_entity_poly.entity_id
_entity_poly.type
_entity_poly.pdbx_seq_one_letter_code
_entity_poly.pdbx_strand_id
1 'polypeptide(L)'
;YGLAFGNAERKAMGMALVDRSLRAEEFNEEIRSPAQQEEFVLAHCDNVEAAGFVSHLKLPHYVDFQSELELIRKLRKSAPNPESDQ
;
A
#
# COMPACT_ATOMS: atom_id res chain seq x y z
N TYR A 1 -2.32 -12.97 20.95
CA TYR A 1 -1.98 -12.29 22.21
C TYR A 1 -1.55 -10.87 21.89
N GLY A 2 -1.82 -9.90 22.78
CA GLY A 2 -1.48 -8.51 22.54
C GLY A 2 -0.95 -7.83 23.79
N LEU A 3 0.13 -7.07 23.64
CA LEU A 3 0.81 -6.39 24.73
C LEU A 3 1.14 -4.95 24.31
N ALA A 4 0.89 -3.99 25.21
CA ALA A 4 1.23 -2.59 25.00
C ALA A 4 1.66 -1.94 26.32
N PHE A 5 2.47 -0.89 26.24
CA PHE A 5 2.86 -0.08 27.39
C PHE A 5 1.69 0.80 27.88
N GLY A 6 1.56 0.95 29.19
CA GLY A 6 0.51 1.76 29.81
C GLY A 6 -0.90 1.23 29.57
N ASN A 7 -1.90 2.12 29.61
CA ASN A 7 -3.32 1.78 29.47
C ASN A 7 -3.79 1.81 28.01
N ALA A 8 -3.02 1.21 27.10
CA ALA A 8 -3.31 1.21 25.66
C ALA A 8 -4.18 0.01 25.22
N GLU A 9 -5.33 -0.16 25.86
CA GLU A 9 -6.19 -1.35 25.72
C GLU A 9 -6.61 -1.63 24.27
N ARG A 10 -7.02 -0.60 23.52
CA ARG A 10 -7.40 -0.75 22.10
C ARG A 10 -6.25 -1.30 21.24
N LYS A 11 -5.00 -0.92 21.53
CA LYS A 11 -3.82 -1.42 20.81
C LYS A 11 -3.58 -2.88 21.15
N ALA A 12 -3.65 -3.24 22.43
CA ALA A 12 -3.49 -4.62 22.87
C ALA A 12 -4.60 -5.54 22.31
N MET A 13 -5.86 -5.10 22.30
CA MET A 13 -6.96 -5.83 21.69
C MET A 13 -6.76 -6.01 20.18
N GLY A 14 -6.41 -4.94 19.46
CA GLY A 14 -6.13 -5.01 18.02
C GLY A 14 -4.99 -5.97 17.69
N MET A 15 -3.89 -5.90 18.46
CA MET A 15 -2.76 -6.82 18.32
C MET A 15 -3.17 -8.28 18.56
N ALA A 16 -4.01 -8.54 19.56
CA ALA A 16 -4.48 -9.90 19.84
C ALA A 16 -5.37 -10.47 18.72
N LEU A 17 -6.20 -9.64 18.10
CA LEU A 17 -7.04 -10.04 16.96
C LEU A 17 -6.18 -10.35 15.73
N VAL A 18 -5.24 -9.45 15.38
CA VAL A 18 -4.32 -9.65 14.26
C VAL A 18 -3.45 -10.89 14.48
N ASP A 19 -2.92 -11.09 15.68
CA ASP A 19 -2.16 -12.29 16.03
C ASP A 19 -2.96 -13.59 15.78
N ARG A 20 -4.26 -13.63 16.11
CA ARG A 20 -5.08 -14.79 15.77
C ARG A 20 -5.34 -14.92 14.27
N SER A 21 -5.55 -13.81 13.56
CA SER A 21 -5.81 -13.82 12.12
C SER A 21 -4.60 -14.30 11.31
N LEU A 22 -3.38 -13.97 11.73
CA LEU A 22 -2.15 -14.39 11.05
C LEU A 22 -1.83 -15.88 11.23
N ARG A 23 -2.41 -16.53 12.24
CA ARG A 23 -2.25 -17.98 12.47
C ARG A 23 -3.15 -18.84 11.57
N ALA A 24 -3.73 -18.27 10.50
CA ALA A 24 -4.63 -18.98 9.59
C ALA A 24 -3.96 -20.25 8.99
N GLU A 25 -2.69 -20.17 8.61
CA GLU A 25 -1.94 -21.32 8.07
C GLU A 25 -1.78 -22.44 9.10
N GLU A 26 -1.47 -22.11 10.36
CA GLU A 26 -1.33 -23.09 11.45
C GLU A 26 -2.62 -23.89 11.70
N PHE A 27 -3.77 -23.30 11.41
CA PHE A 27 -5.09 -23.92 11.59
C PHE A 27 -5.72 -24.43 10.29
N ASN A 28 -4.98 -24.44 9.17
CA ASN A 28 -5.49 -24.77 7.83
C ASN A 28 -6.75 -23.97 7.45
N GLU A 29 -6.79 -22.69 7.80
CA GLU A 29 -7.87 -21.78 7.45
C GLU A 29 -7.64 -21.18 6.06
N GLU A 30 -8.71 -21.06 5.28
CA GLU A 30 -8.66 -20.34 4.01
C GLU A 30 -8.49 -18.83 4.25
N ILE A 31 -7.56 -18.21 3.54
CA ILE A 31 -7.32 -16.77 3.58
C ILE A 31 -8.45 -16.07 2.81
N ARG A 32 -9.38 -15.46 3.53
CA ARG A 32 -10.55 -14.74 2.96
C ARG A 32 -10.50 -13.24 3.18
N SER A 33 -9.62 -12.78 4.06
CA SER A 33 -9.53 -11.37 4.48
C SER A 33 -8.09 -10.88 4.44
N PRO A 34 -7.84 -9.59 4.15
CA PRO A 34 -6.51 -8.98 4.25
C PRO A 34 -5.88 -9.16 5.64
N ALA A 35 -6.68 -9.24 6.70
CA ALA A 35 -6.18 -9.45 8.06
C ALA A 35 -5.50 -10.83 8.27
N GLN A 36 -5.76 -11.80 7.39
CA GLN A 36 -5.15 -13.13 7.40
C GLN A 36 -3.94 -13.22 6.46
N GLN A 37 -3.66 -12.17 5.68
CA GLN A 37 -2.54 -12.13 4.73
C GLN A 37 -1.32 -11.53 5.43
N GLU A 38 -0.36 -12.39 5.79
CA GLU A 38 0.82 -11.99 6.56
C GLU A 38 1.63 -10.88 5.88
N GLU A 39 1.98 -11.05 4.60
CA GLU A 39 2.74 -10.06 3.85
C GLU A 39 2.02 -8.71 3.80
N PHE A 40 0.71 -8.71 3.52
CA PHE A 40 -0.07 -7.48 3.45
C PHE A 40 -0.12 -6.74 4.79
N VAL A 41 -0.32 -7.46 5.89
CA VAL A 41 -0.42 -6.88 7.22
C VAL A 41 0.94 -6.36 7.68
N LEU A 42 1.99 -7.19 7.62
CA LEU A 42 3.30 -6.84 8.18
C LEU A 42 4.03 -5.76 7.37
N ALA A 43 3.87 -5.74 6.04
CA ALA A 43 4.49 -4.72 5.19
C ALA A 43 3.87 -3.32 5.35
N HIS A 44 2.66 -3.20 5.94
CA HIS A 44 1.94 -1.93 6.02
C HIS A 44 1.56 -1.52 7.46
N CYS A 45 1.92 -2.30 8.49
CA CYS A 45 1.54 -1.99 9.86
C CYS A 45 2.42 -0.94 10.55
N ASP A 46 3.65 -0.73 10.06
CA ASP A 46 4.55 0.28 10.64
C ASP A 46 4.24 1.68 10.10
N ASN A 47 3.64 2.51 10.96
CA ASN A 47 3.33 3.89 10.63
C ASN A 47 4.57 4.76 10.40
N VAL A 48 5.73 4.44 10.99
CA VAL A 48 6.95 5.22 10.77
C VAL A 48 7.37 5.09 9.31
N GLU A 49 7.40 3.86 8.80
CA GLU A 49 7.68 3.57 7.40
C GLU A 49 6.59 4.13 6.47
N ALA A 50 5.32 3.81 6.76
CA ALA A 50 4.19 4.21 5.91
C ALA A 50 4.04 5.74 5.82
N ALA A 51 4.17 6.46 6.94
CA ALA A 51 4.12 7.91 6.94
C ALA A 51 5.36 8.52 6.24
N GLY A 52 6.53 7.92 6.44
CA GLY A 52 7.75 8.29 5.72
C GLY A 52 7.54 8.21 4.21
N PHE A 53 7.03 7.07 3.74
CA PHE A 53 6.69 6.86 2.34
C PHE A 53 5.66 7.87 1.86
N VAL A 54 4.50 8.03 2.48
CA VAL A 54 3.50 9.01 1.98
C VAL A 54 4.06 10.44 1.98
N SER A 55 4.89 10.80 2.97
CA SER A 55 5.48 12.13 3.04
C SER A 55 6.58 12.39 1.99
N HIS A 56 7.22 11.34 1.47
CA HIS A 56 8.26 11.49 0.44
C HIS A 56 7.71 12.10 -0.83
N LEU A 57 6.42 11.91 -1.14
CA LEU A 57 5.75 12.48 -2.32
C LEU A 57 5.79 14.02 -2.38
N LYS A 58 6.07 14.69 -1.25
CA LYS A 58 6.27 16.14 -1.20
C LYS A 58 7.66 16.56 -1.65
N LEU A 59 8.61 15.64 -1.72
CA LEU A 59 9.95 15.90 -2.19
C LEU A 59 9.94 16.10 -3.72
N PRO A 60 10.97 16.75 -4.29
CA PRO A 60 10.97 17.04 -5.71
C PRO A 60 11.02 15.77 -6.58
N HIS A 61 9.95 15.51 -7.34
CA HIS A 61 9.85 14.40 -8.31
C HIS A 61 9.87 14.89 -9.77
N TYR A 62 10.52 16.04 -10.05
CA TYR A 62 10.47 16.66 -11.37
C TYR A 62 11.14 15.82 -12.46
N VAL A 63 12.19 15.04 -12.16
CA VAL A 63 12.86 14.20 -13.16
C VAL A 63 11.95 13.06 -13.63
N ASP A 64 11.34 12.35 -12.69
CA ASP A 64 10.39 11.26 -13.00
C ASP A 64 9.17 11.82 -13.73
N PHE A 65 8.64 12.95 -13.26
CA PHE A 65 7.49 13.61 -13.88
C PHE A 65 7.78 14.08 -15.32
N GLN A 66 8.99 14.61 -15.59
CA GLN A 66 9.38 14.98 -16.96
C GLN A 66 9.47 13.76 -17.87
N SER A 67 10.02 12.65 -17.38
CA SER A 67 10.13 11.40 -18.13
C SER A 67 8.74 10.85 -18.52
N GLU A 68 7.79 10.85 -17.59
CA GLU A 68 6.39 10.47 -17.83
C GLU A 68 5.69 11.44 -18.81
N LEU A 69 5.90 12.75 -18.68
CA LEU A 69 5.34 13.74 -19.60
C LEU A 69 5.86 13.57 -21.03
N GLU A 70 7.14 13.26 -21.20
CA GLU A 70 7.71 12.96 -22.51
C GLU A 70 7.08 11.72 -23.14
N LEU A 71 6.87 10.66 -22.36
CA LEU A 71 6.19 9.45 -22.81
C LEU A 71 4.75 9.75 -23.27
N ILE A 72 3.97 10.47 -22.46
CA ILE A 72 2.60 10.87 -22.81
C ILE A 72 2.58 11.72 -24.08
N ARG A 73 3.51 12.66 -24.24
CA ARG A 73 3.59 13.50 -25.45
C ARG A 73 3.94 12.69 -26.69
N LYS A 74 4.81 11.68 -26.58
CA LYS A 74 5.12 10.77 -27.70
C LYS A 74 3.89 9.96 -28.11
N LEU A 75 3.18 9.36 -27.13
CA LEU A 75 1.96 8.59 -27.37
C LEU A 75 0.87 9.42 -28.07
N ARG A 76 0.69 10.69 -27.64
CA ARG A 76 -0.25 11.62 -28.28
C ARG A 76 0.12 11.98 -29.73
N LYS A 77 1.41 12.06 -30.05
CA LYS A 77 1.88 12.33 -31.43
C LYS A 77 1.73 11.12 -32.36
N SER A 78 1.82 9.90 -31.81
CA SER A 78 1.64 8.66 -32.56
C SER A 78 0.17 8.23 -32.70
N ALA A 79 -0.73 8.80 -31.90
CA ALA A 79 -2.16 8.54 -32.03
C ALA A 79 -2.67 9.19 -33.33
N PRO A 80 -3.36 8.44 -34.22
CA PRO A 80 -3.97 9.01 -35.41
C PRO A 80 -5.00 10.06 -35.00
N ASN A 81 -4.94 11.22 -35.66
CA ASN A 81 -5.87 12.32 -35.41
C ASN A 81 -7.28 11.86 -35.85
N PRO A 82 -8.29 11.81 -34.97
CA PRO A 82 -9.64 11.37 -35.35
C PRO A 82 -10.34 12.32 -36.34
N GLU A 83 -9.70 13.43 -36.72
CA GLU A 83 -10.22 14.41 -37.69
C GLU A 83 -9.69 14.25 -39.12
N SER A 84 -8.82 13.26 -39.42
CA SER A 84 -8.28 13.08 -40.79
C SER A 84 -9.05 12.08 -41.67
N ASP A 85 -10.27 11.68 -41.28
CA ASP A 85 -11.08 10.66 -41.98
C ASP A 85 -12.49 11.18 -42.39
N GLN A 86 -12.65 12.49 -42.57
CA GLN A 86 -13.84 13.11 -43.18
C GLN A 86 -13.50 13.91 -44.44
#